data_AF-A0AA90KAW6-F1
#
_entry.id   AF-A0AA90KAW6-F1
#
_cell.length_a   1.000
_cell.length_b   1.000
_cell.length_c   1.000
_cell.angle_alpha   90.00
_cell.angle_beta   90.00
_cell.angle_gamma   90.00
#
_symmetry.space_group_name_H-M   'P 1'
#
loop_
_entity.id
_entity.type
_entity.pdbx_description
1 polymer ?
#
loop_
_entity_poly.entity_id
_entity_poly.type
_entity_poly.pdbx_seq_one_letter_code
_entity_poly.pdbx_strand_id
1 'polypeptide(L)'
;MTDTARARKLADRIRVVVAETLQRRIKDPRLGYVTITDTRVTGDLREATVFYTVYGDDEDRTASAAALESAKGVLRSEVGRQTGVRFTPTLAFVLDAVPDNARTIDDLLARARAADAQVREVAAGKGYAGDADPYRKPADDEVEDDSAEGAPATDEGAPGSGAAPGSGAASSSDGPAPTADGPASSGDGDA
;
A
#
# COMPACT_ATOMS: atom_id res chain seq x y z
N MET A 1 -19.69 -30.88 14.25
CA MET A 1 -19.37 -29.67 13.48
C MET A 1 -18.34 -28.88 14.27
N THR A 2 -17.21 -28.57 13.65
CA THR A 2 -16.18 -27.70 14.22
C THR A 2 -16.75 -26.28 14.37
N ASP A 3 -16.83 -25.76 15.59
CA ASP A 3 -17.36 -24.42 15.86
C ASP A 3 -16.28 -23.37 15.57
N THR A 4 -16.09 -23.09 14.28
CA THR A 4 -15.09 -22.14 13.77
C THR A 4 -15.37 -20.71 14.23
N ALA A 5 -16.64 -20.35 14.44
CA ALA A 5 -17.03 -19.03 14.94
C ALA A 5 -16.60 -18.84 16.40
N ARG A 6 -16.77 -19.87 17.24
CA ARG A 6 -16.27 -19.86 18.62
C ARG A 6 -14.76 -19.84 18.69
N ALA A 7 -14.07 -20.60 17.84
CA ALA A 7 -12.61 -20.60 17.77
C ALA A 7 -12.07 -19.20 17.44
N ARG A 8 -12.67 -18.49 16.47
CA ARG A 8 -12.31 -17.10 16.12
C ARG A 8 -12.50 -16.13 17.29
N LYS A 9 -13.69 -16.15 17.92
CA LYS A 9 -13.96 -15.29 19.09
C LYS A 9 -13.00 -15.54 20.24
N LEU A 10 -12.65 -16.81 20.47
CA LEU A 10 -11.67 -17.17 21.49
C LEU A 10 -10.27 -16.69 21.10
N ALA A 11 -9.88 -16.81 19.83
CA ALA A 11 -8.60 -16.34 19.33
C ALA A 11 -8.44 -14.82 19.52
N ASP A 12 -9.45 -14.03 19.16
CA ASP A 12 -9.45 -12.58 19.35
C ASP A 12 -9.32 -12.20 20.83
N ARG A 13 -10.03 -12.93 21.70
CA ARG A 13 -9.95 -12.71 23.15
C ARG A 13 -8.56 -13.05 23.68
N ILE A 14 -7.98 -14.19 23.28
CA ILE A 14 -6.64 -14.61 23.69
C ILE A 14 -5.61 -13.57 23.26
N ARG A 15 -5.69 -13.06 22.03
CA ARG A 15 -4.79 -12.03 21.51
C ARG A 15 -4.75 -10.81 22.43
N VAL A 16 -5.91 -10.27 22.79
CA VAL A 16 -6.02 -9.09 23.68
C VAL A 16 -5.46 -9.40 25.07
N VAL A 17 -5.88 -10.52 25.67
CA VAL A 17 -5.44 -10.91 27.02
C VAL A 17 -3.93 -11.11 27.09
N VAL A 18 -3.35 -11.79 26.09
CA VAL A 18 -1.90 -12.01 26.02
C VAL A 18 -1.16 -10.69 25.87
N ALA A 19 -1.60 -9.80 24.97
CA ALA A 19 -0.99 -8.49 24.77
C ALA A 19 -1.03 -7.63 26.06
N GLU A 20 -2.17 -7.57 26.74
CA GLU A 20 -2.30 -6.82 28.00
C GLU A 20 -1.44 -7.43 29.12
N THR A 21 -1.39 -8.76 29.21
CA THR A 21 -0.62 -9.45 30.25
C THR A 21 0.87 -9.27 30.03
N LEU A 22 1.33 -9.31 28.78
CA LEU A 22 2.71 -9.07 28.40
C LEU A 22 3.14 -7.66 28.81
N GLN A 23 2.33 -6.64 28.49
CA GLN A 23 2.63 -5.25 28.84
C GLN A 23 2.61 -4.96 30.35
N ARG A 24 1.68 -5.58 31.09
CA ARG A 24 1.46 -5.23 32.51
C ARG A 24 2.25 -6.07 33.50
N ARG A 25 2.42 -7.37 33.24
CA ARG A 25 2.93 -8.33 34.23
C ARG A 25 4.28 -8.95 33.90
N ILE A 26 4.70 -8.95 32.63
CA ILE A 26 5.96 -9.56 32.24
C ILE A 26 7.01 -8.45 32.11
N LYS A 27 7.94 -8.41 33.07
CA LYS A 27 9.08 -7.48 33.10
C LYS A 27 10.38 -8.28 33.05
N ASP A 28 10.53 -9.11 32.02
CA ASP A 28 11.76 -9.86 31.81
C ASP A 28 12.75 -8.97 31.04
N PRO A 29 13.98 -8.74 31.55
CA PRO A 29 14.99 -7.95 30.84
C PRO A 29 15.42 -8.57 29.49
N ARG A 30 15.17 -9.86 29.26
CA ARG A 30 15.45 -10.56 27.99
C ARG A 30 14.33 -10.40 26.97
N LEU A 31 13.17 -9.94 27.39
CA LEU A 31 12.04 -9.70 26.51
C LEU A 31 12.23 -8.33 25.84
N GLY A 32 12.53 -8.33 24.55
CA GLY A 32 12.60 -7.10 23.75
C GLY A 32 11.22 -6.46 23.56
N TYR A 33 11.15 -5.51 22.62
CA TYR A 33 9.88 -4.92 22.21
C TYR A 33 9.06 -5.91 21.37
N VAL A 34 8.29 -6.75 22.06
CA VAL A 34 7.44 -7.79 21.46
C VAL A 34 6.04 -7.24 21.17
N THR A 35 5.54 -7.47 19.96
CA THR A 35 4.18 -7.14 19.54
C THR A 35 3.43 -8.39 19.12
N ILE A 36 2.16 -8.56 19.56
CA ILE A 36 1.32 -9.69 19.16
C ILE A 36 0.50 -9.31 17.92
N THR A 37 0.80 -9.94 16.78
CA THR A 37 0.13 -9.63 15.50
C THR A 37 -1.20 -10.35 15.38
N ASP A 38 -1.24 -11.65 15.67
CA ASP A 38 -2.41 -12.49 15.45
C ASP A 38 -2.45 -13.69 16.41
N THR A 39 -3.59 -14.36 16.50
CA THR A 39 -3.72 -15.62 17.23
C THR A 39 -4.67 -16.54 16.47
N ARG A 40 -4.32 -17.83 16.39
CA ARG A 40 -5.16 -18.86 15.78
C ARG A 40 -5.43 -19.95 16.79
N VAL A 41 -6.67 -20.43 16.82
CA VAL A 41 -7.10 -21.50 17.71
C VAL A 41 -7.59 -22.66 16.88
N THR A 42 -7.22 -23.88 17.27
CA THR A 42 -7.68 -25.10 16.61
C THR A 42 -9.19 -25.27 16.76
N GLY A 43 -9.79 -26.03 15.85
CA GLY A 43 -11.24 -26.25 15.83
C GLY A 43 -11.81 -26.93 17.09
N ASP A 44 -10.97 -27.65 17.83
CA ASP A 44 -11.28 -28.31 19.09
C ASP A 44 -10.96 -27.46 20.33
N LEU A 45 -10.47 -26.22 20.14
CA LEU A 45 -10.14 -25.23 21.17
C LEU A 45 -9.05 -25.69 22.16
N ARG A 46 -8.24 -26.68 21.80
CA ARG A 46 -7.19 -27.22 22.68
C ARG A 46 -5.84 -26.56 22.49
N GLU A 47 -5.57 -26.04 21.30
CA GLU A 47 -4.30 -25.42 20.96
C GLU A 47 -4.53 -24.01 20.39
N ALA A 48 -3.67 -23.09 20.81
CA ALA A 48 -3.68 -21.72 20.32
C ALA A 48 -2.26 -21.30 19.92
N THR A 49 -2.10 -20.90 18.66
CA THR A 49 -0.85 -20.36 18.13
C THR A 49 -0.92 -18.84 18.17
N VAL A 50 -0.02 -18.22 18.91
CA VAL A 50 0.13 -16.77 19.03
C VAL A 50 1.28 -16.33 18.13
N PHE A 51 0.98 -15.45 17.19
CA PHE A 51 1.94 -14.86 16.27
C PHE A 51 2.46 -13.55 16.84
N TYR A 52 3.78 -13.38 16.87
CA TYR A 52 4.41 -12.21 17.43
C TYR A 52 5.60 -11.73 16.61
N THR A 53 5.91 -10.45 16.74
CA THR A 53 7.06 -9.81 16.13
C THR A 53 7.94 -9.24 17.23
N VAL A 54 9.25 -9.19 16.98
CA VAL A 54 10.23 -8.60 17.89
C VAL A 54 10.92 -7.49 17.14
N TYR A 55 10.95 -6.31 17.74
CA TYR A 55 11.80 -5.23 17.25
C TYR A 55 13.21 -5.42 17.82
N GLY A 56 14.17 -5.69 16.94
CA GLY A 56 15.55 -6.02 17.32
C GLY A 56 16.25 -6.85 16.25
N ASP A 57 17.41 -7.40 16.61
CA ASP A 57 18.19 -8.33 15.79
C ASP A 57 17.83 -9.81 16.08
N ASP A 58 18.57 -10.75 15.49
CA ASP A 58 18.32 -12.18 15.65
C ASP A 58 18.62 -12.69 17.08
N GLU A 59 19.50 -12.02 17.81
CA GLU A 59 19.81 -12.33 19.20
C GLU A 59 18.62 -11.92 20.09
N ASP A 60 18.06 -10.74 19.87
CA ASP A 60 16.84 -10.26 20.53
C ASP A 60 15.63 -11.16 20.25
N ARG A 61 15.49 -11.64 19.01
CA ARG A 61 14.44 -12.59 18.62
C ARG A 61 14.56 -13.89 19.41
N THR A 62 15.77 -14.43 19.53
CA THR A 62 16.04 -15.68 20.26
C THR A 62 15.83 -15.51 21.76
N ALA A 63 16.32 -14.41 22.33
CA ALA A 63 16.14 -14.07 23.75
C ALA A 63 14.65 -13.90 24.09
N SER A 64 13.90 -13.19 23.24
CA SER A 64 12.47 -12.96 23.41
C SER A 64 11.67 -14.27 23.30
N ALA A 65 12.04 -15.16 22.38
CA ALA A 65 11.42 -16.48 22.27
C ALA A 65 11.58 -17.30 23.57
N ALA A 66 12.78 -17.31 24.16
CA ALA A 66 13.05 -18.00 25.43
C ALA A 66 12.27 -17.36 26.60
N ALA A 67 12.16 -16.03 26.62
CA ALA A 67 11.38 -15.30 27.64
C ALA A 67 9.88 -15.63 27.53
N LEU A 68 9.31 -15.65 26.32
CA LEU A 68 7.91 -16.01 26.07
C LEU A 68 7.62 -17.45 26.47
N GLU A 69 8.50 -18.39 26.17
CA GLU A 69 8.33 -19.80 26.56
C GLU A 69 8.38 -19.97 28.08
N SER A 70 9.27 -19.21 28.76
CA SER A 70 9.32 -19.18 30.23
C SER A 70 8.05 -18.58 30.85
N ALA A 71 7.47 -17.57 30.21
CA ALA A 71 6.25 -16.89 30.66
C ALA A 71 4.94 -17.62 30.29
N LYS A 72 5.02 -18.67 29.47
CA LYS A 72 3.87 -19.44 28.95
C LYS A 72 2.89 -19.89 30.03
N GLY A 73 3.38 -20.36 31.18
CA GLY A 73 2.53 -20.80 32.29
C GLY A 73 1.72 -19.67 32.91
N VAL A 74 2.32 -18.48 33.05
CA VAL A 74 1.66 -17.27 33.57
C VAL A 74 0.64 -16.76 32.56
N LEU A 75 1.03 -16.67 31.28
CA LEU A 75 0.15 -16.24 30.19
C LEU A 75 -1.07 -17.16 30.06
N ARG A 76 -0.86 -18.48 30.08
CA ARG A 76 -1.95 -19.45 30.03
C ARG A 76 -2.90 -19.30 31.22
N SER A 77 -2.36 -19.15 32.43
CA SER A 77 -3.17 -18.98 33.64
C SER A 77 -4.03 -17.71 33.57
N GLU A 78 -3.47 -16.61 33.05
CA GLU A 78 -4.21 -15.36 32.90
C GLU A 78 -5.28 -15.43 31.80
N VAL A 79 -4.97 -16.08 30.68
CA VAL A 79 -5.95 -16.38 29.62
C VAL A 79 -7.12 -17.18 30.20
N GLY A 80 -6.86 -18.21 31.00
CA GLY A 80 -7.92 -19.00 31.65
C GLY A 80 -8.81 -18.13 32.55
N ARG A 81 -8.21 -17.27 33.37
CA ARG A 81 -8.92 -16.37 34.29
C ARG A 81 -9.79 -15.34 33.56
N GLN A 82 -9.25 -14.69 32.53
CA GLN A 82 -9.95 -13.59 31.84
C GLN A 82 -10.96 -14.06 30.80
N THR A 83 -10.79 -15.28 30.26
CA THR A 83 -11.68 -15.80 29.21
C THR A 83 -12.78 -16.70 29.76
N GLY A 84 -12.65 -17.22 30.99
CA GLY A 84 -13.66 -18.04 31.64
C GLY A 84 -13.91 -19.40 30.96
N VAL A 85 -12.95 -19.89 30.18
CA VAL A 85 -13.08 -21.15 29.45
C VAL A 85 -12.86 -22.35 30.37
N ARG A 86 -13.66 -23.40 30.18
CA ARG A 86 -13.52 -24.67 30.95
C ARG A 86 -12.16 -25.32 30.72
N PHE A 87 -11.67 -25.27 29.48
CA PHE A 87 -10.36 -25.78 29.09
C PHE A 87 -9.57 -24.64 28.47
N THR A 88 -8.48 -24.25 29.13
CA THR A 88 -7.57 -23.25 28.58
C THR A 88 -6.65 -23.90 27.56
N PRO A 89 -6.62 -23.41 26.30
CA PRO A 89 -5.76 -23.97 25.27
C PRO A 89 -4.28 -23.86 25.67
N THR A 90 -3.47 -24.76 25.12
CA THR A 90 -2.01 -24.63 25.18
C THR A 90 -1.57 -23.54 24.22
N LEU A 91 -0.72 -22.62 24.70
CA LEU A 91 -0.20 -21.52 23.88
C LEU A 91 1.10 -21.95 23.19
N ALA A 92 1.17 -21.80 21.88
CA ALA A 92 2.40 -21.92 21.09
C ALA A 92 2.78 -20.54 20.55
N PHE A 93 4.06 -20.17 20.57
CA PHE A 93 4.52 -18.88 20.08
C PHE A 93 5.28 -19.06 18.77
N VAL A 94 4.90 -18.29 17.75
CA VAL A 94 5.53 -18.33 16.42
C VAL A 94 5.91 -16.92 16.01
N LEU A 95 7.16 -16.75 15.58
CA LEU A 95 7.64 -15.48 15.05
C LEU A 95 6.96 -15.19 13.71
N ASP A 96 6.42 -13.99 13.58
CA ASP A 96 5.77 -13.52 12.38
C ASP A 96 6.79 -12.85 11.44
N ALA A 97 6.84 -13.31 10.19
CA ALA A 97 7.77 -12.84 9.16
C ALA A 97 7.27 -11.57 8.44
N VAL A 98 6.02 -11.14 8.67
CA VAL A 98 5.41 -10.01 7.95
C VAL A 98 6.17 -8.67 8.08
N PRO A 99 6.84 -8.31 9.20
CA PRO A 99 7.54 -7.02 9.31
C PRO A 99 8.70 -6.84 8.32
N ASP A 100 9.40 -7.91 7.96
CA ASP A 100 10.56 -7.83 7.06
C ASP A 100 10.12 -7.43 5.63
N ASN A 101 8.89 -7.76 5.25
CA ASN A 101 8.33 -7.38 3.95
C ASN A 101 7.98 -5.87 3.87
N ALA A 102 7.58 -5.24 4.98
CA ALA A 102 7.22 -3.82 4.99
C ALA A 102 8.41 -2.93 4.62
N ARG A 103 9.59 -3.18 5.21
CA ARG A 103 10.83 -2.46 4.88
C ARG A 103 11.20 -2.62 3.41
N THR A 104 11.07 -3.85 2.90
CA THR A 104 11.34 -4.15 1.48
C THR A 104 10.41 -3.37 0.56
N ILE A 105 9.12 -3.28 0.89
CA ILE A 105 8.15 -2.49 0.13
C ILE A 105 8.48 -1.00 0.18
N ASP A 106 8.83 -0.46 1.35
CA ASP A 106 9.22 0.94 1.51
C ASP A 106 10.46 1.29 0.67
N ASP A 107 11.45 0.41 0.66
CA ASP A 107 12.67 0.57 -0.14
C ASP A 107 12.39 0.52 -1.64
N LEU A 108 11.45 -0.33 -2.07
CA LEU A 108 11.01 -0.40 -3.47
C LEU A 108 10.24 0.86 -3.88
N LEU A 109 9.35 1.36 -3.01
CA LEU A 109 8.59 2.60 -3.24
C LEU A 109 9.52 3.82 -3.29
N ALA A 110 10.52 3.88 -2.42
CA ALA A 110 11.52 4.94 -2.43
C ALA A 110 12.32 4.94 -3.74
N ARG A 111 12.76 3.76 -4.20
CA ARG A 111 13.44 3.60 -5.50
C ARG A 111 12.57 4.00 -6.68
N ALA A 112 11.30 3.59 -6.70
CA ALA A 112 10.36 3.97 -7.76
C ALA A 112 10.16 5.49 -7.84
N ARG A 113 9.94 6.16 -6.70
CA ARG A 113 9.81 7.63 -6.64
C ARG A 113 11.05 8.35 -7.15
N ALA A 114 12.25 7.85 -6.81
CA ALA A 114 13.49 8.42 -7.29
C ALA A 114 13.64 8.28 -8.81
N ALA A 115 13.29 7.12 -9.37
CA ALA A 115 13.30 6.90 -10.82
C ALA A 115 12.29 7.82 -11.54
N ASP A 116 11.06 7.94 -11.03
CA ASP A 116 10.03 8.80 -11.60
C ASP A 116 10.44 10.29 -11.58
N ALA A 117 11.11 10.72 -10.50
CA ALA A 117 11.64 12.08 -10.40
C ALA A 117 12.72 12.34 -11.46
N GLN A 118 13.62 11.39 -11.70
CA GLN A 118 14.64 11.50 -12.75
C GLN A 118 14.01 11.58 -14.15
N VAL A 119 13.01 10.75 -14.44
CA VAL A 119 12.30 10.80 -15.74
C VAL A 119 11.62 12.15 -15.92
N ARG A 120 10.97 12.68 -14.86
CA ARG A 120 10.32 14.00 -14.90
C ARG A 120 11.31 15.13 -15.13
N GLU A 121 12.47 15.10 -14.48
CA GLU A 121 13.54 16.08 -14.69
C GLU A 121 14.06 16.04 -16.13
N VAL A 122 14.31 14.84 -16.65
CA VAL A 122 14.74 14.63 -18.04
C VAL A 122 13.68 15.10 -19.05
N ALA A 123 12.39 14.96 -18.73
CA ALA A 123 11.29 15.41 -19.58
C ALA A 123 11.03 16.92 -19.51
N ALA A 124 11.25 17.57 -18.35
CA ALA A 124 10.98 18.99 -18.13
C ALA A 124 11.80 19.91 -19.05
N GLY A 125 12.97 19.45 -19.51
CA GLY A 125 13.83 20.18 -20.45
C GLY A 125 13.65 19.80 -21.92
N LYS A 126 12.76 18.85 -22.26
CA LYS A 126 12.60 18.33 -23.63
C LYS A 126 11.34 18.89 -24.29
N GLY A 127 11.49 19.43 -25.49
CA GLY A 127 10.36 19.73 -26.36
C GLY A 127 9.76 18.45 -26.94
N TYR A 128 8.45 18.49 -27.25
CA TYR A 128 7.80 17.41 -27.98
C TYR A 128 8.46 17.24 -29.36
N ALA A 129 8.66 15.99 -29.78
CA ALA A 129 9.19 15.69 -31.11
C ALA A 129 8.05 15.83 -32.15
N GLY A 130 7.75 17.07 -32.55
CA GLY A 130 6.77 17.37 -33.59
C GLY A 130 6.30 18.84 -33.55
N ASP A 131 5.83 19.33 -34.68
CA ASP A 131 5.19 20.64 -34.78
C ASP A 131 3.80 20.61 -34.12
N ALA A 132 3.31 21.78 -33.67
CA ALA A 132 2.07 21.90 -32.90
C ALA A 132 0.79 21.47 -33.64
N ASP A 133 0.85 21.35 -34.97
CA ASP A 133 -0.23 20.87 -35.81
C ASP A 133 0.27 19.72 -36.70
N PRO A 134 -0.12 18.47 -36.42
CA PRO A 134 0.31 17.31 -37.22
C PRO A 134 -0.46 17.18 -38.54
N TYR A 135 -1.45 18.04 -38.83
CA TYR A 135 -2.31 17.93 -40.00
C TYR A 135 -1.89 18.88 -41.12
N ARG A 136 -1.96 18.37 -42.35
CA ARG A 136 -1.70 19.15 -43.57
C ARG A 136 -2.91 20.03 -43.85
N LYS A 137 -2.74 21.35 -43.79
CA LYS A 137 -3.78 22.29 -44.19
C LYS A 137 -3.99 22.20 -45.71
N PRO A 138 -5.23 22.05 -46.21
CA PRO A 138 -5.51 22.17 -47.62
C PRO A 138 -5.14 23.60 -48.07
N ALA A 139 -4.62 23.74 -49.29
CA ALA A 139 -4.31 25.05 -49.85
C ALA A 139 -5.59 25.87 -49.94
N ASP A 140 -5.55 27.11 -49.46
CA ASP A 140 -6.61 28.08 -49.67
C ASP A 140 -6.67 28.34 -51.19
N ASP A 141 -7.68 27.79 -51.87
CA ASP A 141 -8.07 28.26 -53.19
C ASP A 141 -8.69 29.66 -52.96
N GLU A 142 -7.92 30.70 -53.25
CA GLU A 142 -8.39 32.08 -53.32
C GLU A 142 -9.56 32.16 -54.31
N VAL A 143 -10.79 32.22 -53.81
CA VAL A 143 -11.94 32.69 -54.57
C VAL A 143 -11.97 34.21 -54.48
N GLU A 144 -11.49 34.87 -55.53
CA GLU A 144 -11.77 36.27 -55.82
C GLU A 144 -13.29 36.46 -55.98
N ASP A 145 -13.91 37.21 -55.07
CA ASP A 145 -15.27 37.74 -55.25
C ASP A 145 -15.18 39.28 -55.38
N ASP A 146 -15.28 39.75 -56.62
CA ASP A 146 -15.36 41.15 -57.01
C ASP A 146 -16.82 41.58 -57.09
N SER A 147 -17.26 42.51 -56.23
CA SER A 147 -18.18 43.60 -56.58
C SER A 147 -18.47 44.53 -55.39
N ALA A 148 -18.57 45.84 -55.70
CA ALA A 148 -18.43 46.95 -54.78
C ALA A 148 -19.74 47.64 -54.32
N GLU A 149 -19.60 48.35 -53.19
CA GLU A 149 -20.26 49.59 -52.70
C GLU A 149 -21.71 49.65 -52.18
N GLY A 150 -21.85 50.30 -51.00
CA GLY A 150 -23.06 51.03 -50.58
C GLY A 150 -23.28 51.15 -49.05
N ALA A 151 -22.75 52.21 -48.40
CA ALA A 151 -23.14 52.69 -47.05
C ALA A 151 -24.47 53.50 -47.11
N PRO A 152 -25.16 53.97 -46.01
CA PRO A 152 -24.65 54.21 -44.64
C PRO A 152 -25.61 54.01 -43.42
N ALA A 153 -24.98 53.98 -42.23
CA ALA A 153 -25.33 54.51 -40.89
C ALA A 153 -26.76 54.41 -40.29
N THR A 154 -26.84 53.90 -39.04
CA THR A 154 -27.36 54.62 -37.85
C THR A 154 -26.91 53.93 -36.54
N ASP A 155 -27.14 54.64 -35.45
CA ASP A 155 -26.41 54.79 -34.19
C ASP A 155 -27.14 54.16 -32.97
N GLU A 156 -26.42 54.10 -31.85
CA GLU A 156 -26.82 53.94 -30.43
C GLU A 156 -27.03 52.55 -29.77
N GLY A 157 -26.33 52.38 -28.64
CA GLY A 157 -26.78 51.53 -27.52
C GLY A 157 -25.68 50.77 -26.76
N ALA A 158 -25.23 51.30 -25.61
CA ALA A 158 -24.18 50.76 -24.74
C ALA A 158 -24.68 49.60 -23.79
N PRO A 159 -23.92 49.14 -22.77
CA PRO A 159 -23.47 47.75 -22.62
C PRO A 159 -24.22 46.94 -21.53
N GLY A 160 -24.29 45.62 -21.69
CA GLY A 160 -24.86 44.69 -20.70
C GLY A 160 -23.88 43.63 -20.22
N SER A 161 -23.45 43.72 -18.96
CA SER A 161 -22.67 42.71 -18.26
C SER A 161 -23.46 41.41 -18.07
N GLY A 162 -22.81 40.26 -18.21
CA GLY A 162 -23.37 38.96 -17.84
C GLY A 162 -22.27 37.96 -17.53
N ALA A 163 -22.16 37.62 -16.24
CA ALA A 163 -21.18 36.70 -15.69
C ALA A 163 -21.38 35.24 -16.13
N ALA A 164 -20.27 34.51 -16.02
CA ALA A 164 -19.96 33.07 -16.12
C ALA A 164 -20.93 32.09 -15.37
N PRO A 165 -20.61 30.78 -15.21
CA PRO A 165 -20.03 29.76 -16.12
C PRO A 165 -20.83 28.42 -16.09
N GLY A 166 -20.42 27.46 -16.94
CA GLY A 166 -20.77 26.03 -16.84
C GLY A 166 -20.88 25.41 -18.24
N SER A 167 -20.50 24.18 -18.53
CA SER A 167 -20.09 23.03 -17.73
C SER A 167 -19.69 21.91 -18.70
N GLY A 168 -18.76 21.05 -18.29
CA GLY A 168 -18.60 19.69 -18.83
C GLY A 168 -17.80 19.61 -20.15
N ALA A 169 -17.15 18.51 -20.48
CA ALA A 169 -16.94 17.25 -19.81
C ALA A 169 -15.82 16.51 -20.57
N ALA A 170 -15.11 15.65 -19.84
CA ALA A 170 -14.51 14.38 -20.29
C ALA A 170 -13.69 14.32 -21.60
N SER A 171 -12.41 13.98 -21.46
CA SER A 171 -11.72 13.04 -22.35
C SER A 171 -10.57 12.37 -21.56
N SER A 172 -10.77 11.12 -21.15
CA SER A 172 -10.25 9.91 -21.80
C SER A 172 -8.72 9.88 -21.90
N SER A 173 -8.11 9.27 -20.88
CA SER A 173 -6.73 8.82 -20.88
C SER A 173 -6.57 7.62 -21.80
N ASP A 174 -5.94 7.82 -22.95
CA ASP A 174 -5.33 6.77 -23.76
C ASP A 174 -3.85 6.73 -23.37
N GLY A 175 -3.43 5.66 -22.68
CA GLY A 175 -2.04 5.46 -22.26
C GLY A 175 -1.34 4.52 -23.24
N PRO A 176 -0.12 4.82 -23.72
CA PRO A 176 0.60 3.90 -24.58
C PRO A 176 1.22 2.75 -23.78
N ALA A 177 1.17 1.57 -24.38
CA ALA A 177 1.69 0.29 -23.88
C ALA A 177 3.22 0.32 -23.62
N PRO A 178 3.73 -0.47 -22.67
CA PRO A 178 5.16 -0.60 -22.46
C PRO A 178 5.80 -1.50 -23.52
N THR A 179 6.83 -0.98 -24.18
CA THR A 179 7.77 -1.74 -25.01
C THR A 179 8.60 -2.66 -24.14
N ALA A 180 8.53 -3.97 -24.42
CA ALA A 180 9.46 -4.95 -23.90
C ALA A 180 10.82 -4.76 -24.58
N ASP A 181 11.83 -4.34 -23.80
CA ASP A 181 13.23 -4.46 -24.18
C ASP A 181 13.93 -5.25 -23.08
N GLY A 182 14.23 -6.51 -23.38
CA GLY A 182 14.96 -7.41 -22.49
C GLY A 182 16.45 -7.35 -22.82
N PRO A 183 17.35 -7.20 -21.84
CA PRO A 183 18.78 -7.26 -22.13
C PRO A 183 19.20 -8.71 -22.42
N ALA A 184 19.75 -8.92 -23.61
CA ALA A 184 20.54 -10.10 -23.94
C ALA A 184 21.83 -10.08 -23.09
N SER A 185 21.94 -10.98 -22.11
CA SER A 185 23.20 -11.28 -21.46
C SER A 185 23.93 -12.38 -22.23
N SER A 186 25.15 -12.01 -22.62
CA SER A 186 26.27 -12.81 -23.11
C SER A 186 26.49 -14.16 -22.41
N GLY A 187 26.99 -15.12 -23.19
CA GLY A 187 27.53 -16.38 -22.70
C GLY A 187 28.99 -16.29 -22.24
N ASP A 188 29.32 -17.23 -21.36
CA ASP A 188 30.62 -17.82 -21.00
C ASP A 188 30.20 -18.99 -20.08
N GLY A 189 30.58 -20.27 -20.20
CA GLY A 189 31.74 -20.93 -20.77
C GLY A 189 32.20 -21.93 -19.70
N ASP A 190 31.85 -23.22 -19.81
CA ASP A 190 32.50 -24.28 -19.03
C ASP A 190 32.32 -25.64 -19.74
N ALA A 191 33.43 -26.11 -20.32
CA ALA A 191 33.70 -27.47 -20.77
C ALA A 191 35.19 -27.72 -20.54
#